data_AF-A0A979FVI9-F1
#
_entry.id   AF-A0A979FVI9-F1
#
_cell.length_a   1.000
_cell.length_b   1.000
_cell.length_c   1.000
_cell.angle_alpha   90.00
_cell.angle_beta   90.00
_cell.angle_gamma   90.00
#
_symmetry.space_group_name_H-M   'P 1'
#
loop_
_entity.id
_entity.type
_entity.pdbx_description
1 polymer ?
#
loop_
_entity_poly.entity_id
_entity_poly.type
_entity_poly.pdbx_seq_one_letter_code
_entity_poly.pdbx_strand_id
1 'polypeptide(L)'
;MVSGELFSKLMHSFLTKVISDLLVAPNSISVPFVDASAIRCPSPPGAVRVCVVEAQDLRAHDFLRKVDPYCVVRLGAEHSVTACLKNSNNPC
;
A
#
# COMPACT_ATOMS: atom_id res chain seq x y z
N MET A 1 -53.33 41.90 14.02
CA MET A 1 -52.73 40.55 14.11
C MET A 1 -51.66 40.26 13.05
N VAL A 2 -51.25 41.23 12.22
CA VAL A 2 -50.40 41.00 11.02
C VAL A 2 -48.89 41.22 11.27
N SER A 3 -48.53 41.82 12.41
CA SER A 3 -47.14 42.18 12.72
C SER A 3 -46.27 40.99 13.15
N GLY A 4 -46.85 39.98 13.81
CA GLY A 4 -46.13 38.78 14.26
C GLY A 4 -45.74 37.83 13.12
N GLU A 5 -46.59 37.68 12.11
CA GLU A 5 -46.26 36.87 10.93
C GLU A 5 -45.15 37.51 10.09
N LEU A 6 -45.15 38.84 9.98
CA LEU A 6 -44.12 39.58 9.27
C LEU A 6 -42.78 39.47 9.98
N PHE A 7 -42.77 39.62 11.31
CA PHE A 7 -41.55 39.45 12.12
C PHE A 7 -41.00 38.03 11.99
N SER A 8 -41.85 37.01 12.05
CA SER A 8 -41.44 35.62 11.85
C SER A 8 -40.82 35.41 10.46
N LYS A 9 -41.45 35.90 9.38
CA LYS A 9 -40.91 35.81 8.02
C LYS A 9 -39.57 36.52 7.86
N LEU A 10 -39.42 37.68 8.52
CA LEU A 10 -38.18 38.44 8.53
C LEU A 10 -37.08 37.67 9.27
N MET A 11 -37.38 37.09 10.42
CA MET A 11 -36.44 36.28 11.20
C MET A 11 -36.00 35.02 10.44
N HIS A 12 -36.94 34.35 9.77
CA HIS A 12 -36.63 33.20 8.92
C HIS A 12 -35.73 33.58 7.75
N SER A 13 -35.96 34.70 7.08
CA SER A 13 -35.11 35.12 5.94
C SER A 13 -33.70 35.51 6.39
N PHE A 14 -33.54 36.15 7.55
CA PHE A 14 -32.24 36.45 8.13
C PHE A 14 -31.47 35.19 8.53
N LEU A 15 -32.11 34.25 9.24
CA LEU A 15 -31.48 32.98 9.63
C LEU A 15 -31.04 32.17 8.42
N THR A 16 -31.90 32.07 7.40
CA THR A 16 -31.60 31.31 6.19
C THR A 16 -30.40 31.91 5.45
N LYS A 17 -30.29 33.25 5.45
CA LYS A 17 -29.15 33.94 4.84
C LYS A 17 -27.84 33.66 5.57
N VAL A 18 -27.82 33.74 6.90
CA VAL A 18 -26.62 33.45 7.71
C VAL A 18 -26.17 32.00 7.53
N ILE A 19 -27.12 31.06 7.54
CA ILE A 19 -26.81 29.64 7.33
C ILE A 19 -26.29 29.41 5.90
N SER A 20 -26.91 30.05 4.91
CA SER A 20 -26.45 29.97 3.52
C SER A 20 -25.03 30.48 3.35
N ASP A 21 -24.67 31.59 4.01
CA ASP A 21 -23.33 32.17 3.91
C ASP A 21 -22.28 31.29 4.63
N LEU A 22 -22.67 30.55 5.67
CA LEU A 22 -21.79 29.63 6.40
C LEU A 22 -21.61 28.26 5.74
N LEU A 23 -22.60 27.77 4.99
CA LEU A 23 -22.56 26.45 4.34
C LEU A 23 -22.01 26.48 2.91
N VAL A 24 -21.53 27.63 2.45
CA VAL A 24 -20.95 27.82 1.12
C VAL A 24 -19.43 28.00 1.22
N ALA A 25 -18.71 27.65 0.14
CA ALA A 25 -17.27 27.86 0.04
C ALA A 25 -16.88 29.32 0.38
N PRO A 26 -15.76 29.54 1.08
CA PRO A 26 -14.67 28.59 1.38
C PRO A 26 -14.94 27.69 2.59
N ASN A 27 -16.07 27.86 3.29
CA ASN A 27 -16.38 27.07 4.48
C ASN A 27 -16.72 25.64 4.06
N SER A 28 -15.85 24.71 4.45
CA SER A 28 -16.04 23.28 4.21
C SER A 28 -15.59 22.51 5.43
N ILE A 29 -16.37 21.51 5.83
CA ILE A 29 -16.00 20.61 6.92
C ILE A 29 -15.18 19.48 6.29
N SER A 30 -13.86 19.58 6.42
CA SER A 30 -12.96 18.50 6.02
C SER A 30 -12.80 17.53 7.18
N VAL A 31 -13.37 16.33 7.06
CA VAL A 31 -13.13 15.23 8.00
C VAL A 31 -12.03 14.34 7.42
N PRO A 32 -10.82 14.32 7.99
CA PRO A 32 -9.79 13.41 7.52
C PRO A 32 -10.15 11.97 7.91
N PHE A 33 -10.33 11.10 6.91
CA PHE A 33 -10.64 9.68 7.14
C PHE A 33 -9.38 8.82 7.26
N VAL A 34 -8.31 9.16 6.53
CA VAL A 34 -7.03 8.45 6.54
C VAL A 34 -5.91 9.42 6.18
N ASP A 35 -4.77 9.30 6.85
CA ASP A 35 -3.55 10.01 6.46
C ASP A 35 -3.06 9.50 5.10
N ALA A 36 -3.29 10.31 4.06
CA ALA A 36 -2.92 9.99 2.69
C ALA A 36 -1.40 9.83 2.48
N SER A 37 -0.57 10.20 3.47
CA SER A 37 0.87 9.95 3.49
C SER A 37 1.21 8.46 3.64
N ALA A 38 0.48 7.73 4.48
CA ALA A 38 0.72 6.31 4.74
C ALA A 38 0.44 5.42 3.52
N ILE A 39 -0.51 5.82 2.68
CA ILE A 39 -0.88 5.09 1.45
C ILE A 39 0.12 5.38 0.31
N ARG A 40 0.60 6.62 0.21
CA ARG A 40 1.39 7.05 -0.94
C ARG A 40 2.81 6.50 -0.93
N CYS A 41 3.44 6.40 0.23
CA CYS A 41 4.81 5.90 0.35
C CYS A 41 5.01 5.24 1.73
N PRO A 42 4.62 3.97 1.92
CA PRO A 42 5.06 3.23 3.10
C PRO A 42 6.59 3.19 3.09
N SER A 43 7.23 3.69 4.15
CA SER A 43 8.69 3.59 4.28
C SER A 43 9.07 2.11 4.28
N PRO A 44 10.02 1.67 3.44
CA PRO A 44 10.46 0.28 3.48
C PRO A 44 11.02 -0.01 4.87
N PRO A 45 10.58 -1.09 5.53
CA PRO A 45 10.99 -1.40 6.91
C PRO A 45 12.50 -1.70 7.04
N GLY A 46 13.19 -1.91 5.91
CA GLY A 46 14.62 -2.13 5.82
C GLY A 46 15.00 -2.72 4.46
N ALA A 47 16.28 -3.01 4.26
CA ALA A 47 16.79 -3.73 3.09
C ALA A 47 17.47 -5.02 3.54
N VAL A 48 17.23 -6.12 2.82
CA VAL A 48 17.88 -7.42 3.06
C VAL A 48 18.69 -7.79 1.82
N ARG A 49 19.99 -8.02 2.00
CA ARG A 49 20.86 -8.51 0.93
C ARG A 49 21.04 -10.02 1.08
N VAL A 50 20.53 -10.78 0.11
CA VAL A 50 20.70 -12.23 0.05
C VAL A 50 21.77 -12.57 -0.97
N CYS A 51 22.80 -13.28 -0.54
CA CYS A 51 23.83 -13.83 -1.41
C CYS A 51 23.70 -15.35 -1.40
N VAL A 52 23.28 -15.91 -2.53
CA VAL A 52 23.36 -17.36 -2.76
C VAL A 52 24.81 -17.65 -3.14
N VAL A 53 25.53 -18.35 -2.26
CA VAL A 53 26.96 -18.64 -2.44
C VAL A 53 27.14 -20.00 -3.08
N GLU A 54 26.79 -21.07 -2.35
CA GLU A 54 26.97 -22.43 -2.83
C GLU A 54 25.91 -23.36 -2.24
N ALA A 55 25.73 -24.51 -2.88
CA ALA A 55 25.06 -25.65 -2.29
C ALA A 55 26.01 -26.84 -2.32
N GLN A 56 25.88 -27.73 -1.34
CA GLN A 56 26.69 -28.94 -1.24
C GLN A 56 25.78 -30.16 -1.09
N ASP A 57 26.22 -31.30 -1.65
CA ASP A 57 25.56 -32.60 -1.56
C ASP A 57 24.07 -32.58 -1.93
N LEU A 58 23.74 -31.88 -3.02
CA LEU A 58 22.39 -31.88 -3.56
C LEU A 58 21.94 -33.31 -3.90
N ARG A 59 20.82 -33.71 -3.31
CA ARG A 59 20.24 -35.04 -3.55
C ARG A 59 19.82 -35.16 -5.00
N ALA A 60 20.49 -36.07 -5.71
CA ALA A 60 20.03 -36.51 -7.01
C ALA A 60 18.78 -37.37 -6.86
N HIS A 61 17.79 -37.14 -7.72
CA HIS A 61 16.61 -37.99 -7.82
C HIS A 61 16.98 -39.39 -8.32
N ASP A 62 18.00 -39.48 -9.18
CA ASP A 62 18.51 -40.73 -9.73
C ASP A 62 19.96 -40.94 -9.31
N PHE A 63 20.31 -42.13 -8.79
CA PHE A 63 21.67 -42.48 -8.35
C PHE A 63 22.75 -42.36 -9.44
N LEU A 64 22.34 -42.30 -10.72
CA LEU A 64 23.23 -42.34 -11.89
C LEU A 64 23.42 -40.98 -12.58
N ARG A 65 22.71 -39.92 -12.17
CA ARG A 65 22.71 -38.63 -12.89
C ARG A 65 22.90 -37.46 -11.94
N LYS A 66 23.74 -36.48 -12.32
CA LYS A 66 23.87 -35.25 -11.52
C LYS A 66 22.72 -34.29 -11.84
N VAL A 67 22.44 -33.41 -10.89
CA VAL A 67 21.33 -32.45 -10.97
C VAL A 67 21.78 -31.20 -11.72
N ASP A 68 20.83 -30.50 -12.34
CA ASP A 68 21.02 -29.15 -12.88
C ASP A 68 20.43 -28.11 -11.90
N PRO A 69 21.16 -27.70 -10.84
CA PRO A 69 20.56 -26.88 -9.79
C PRO A 69 20.38 -25.41 -10.15
N TYR A 70 19.32 -24.83 -9.60
CA TYR A 70 19.06 -23.39 -9.55
C TYR A 70 18.38 -23.05 -8.21
N CYS A 71 18.50 -21.81 -7.76
CA CYS A 71 17.89 -21.32 -6.54
C CYS A 71 16.84 -20.25 -6.86
N VAL A 72 15.72 -20.29 -6.15
CA VAL A 72 14.68 -19.25 -6.20
C VAL A 72 14.59 -18.60 -4.83
N VAL A 73 15.01 -17.33 -4.75
CA VAL A 73 14.90 -16.52 -3.53
C VAL A 73 13.60 -15.73 -3.59
N ARG A 74 12.78 -15.79 -2.53
CA ARG A 74 11.48 -15.10 -2.45
C ARG A 74 11.44 -14.19 -1.22
N LEU A 75 11.07 -12.93 -1.43
CA LEU A 75 10.86 -11.94 -0.37
C LEU A 75 9.51 -11.24 -0.60
N GLY A 76 8.47 -11.71 0.09
CA GLY A 76 7.11 -11.22 -0.13
C GLY A 76 6.63 -11.48 -1.56
N ALA A 77 6.31 -10.41 -2.29
CA ALA A 77 5.89 -10.47 -3.69
C ALA A 77 7.07 -10.58 -4.67
N GLU A 78 8.29 -10.27 -4.24
CA GLU A 78 9.48 -10.30 -5.08
C GLU A 78 10.08 -11.71 -5.14
N HIS A 79 10.56 -12.10 -6.31
CA HIS A 79 11.36 -13.31 -6.48
C HIS A 79 12.55 -13.08 -7.41
N SER A 80 13.64 -13.77 -7.13
CA SER A 80 14.85 -13.79 -7.96
C SER A 80 15.31 -15.23 -8.18
N VAL A 81 15.81 -15.51 -9.38
CA VAL A 81 16.22 -16.85 -9.80
C VAL A 81 17.69 -16.82 -10.20
N THR A 82 18.50 -17.76 -9.70
CA THR A 82 19.90 -17.89 -10.09
C THR A 82 20.03 -18.59 -11.44
N ALA A 83 21.18 -18.43 -12.09
CA ALA A 83 21.51 -19.25 -13.25
C ALA A 83 21.47 -20.74 -12.89
N CYS A 84 21.05 -21.56 -13.85
CA CYS A 84 21.06 -23.01 -13.72
C CYS A 84 22.46 -23.53 -14.03
N LEU A 85 23.09 -24.22 -13.08
CA LEU A 85 24.36 -24.89 -13.30
C LEU A 85 24.10 -26.30 -13.84
N LYS A 86 24.80 -26.71 -14.90
CA LYS A 86 24.59 -28.03 -15.49
C LYS A 86 25.36 -29.12 -14.76
N ASN A 87 24.70 -30.24 -14.47
CA ASN A 87 25.25 -31.51 -14.05
C ASN A 87 26.24 -31.37 -12.87
N SER A 88 25.82 -30.67 -11.81
CA SER A 88 26.61 -30.47 -10.59
C SER A 88 25.72 -30.60 -9.36
N ASN A 89 26.17 -31.39 -8.38
CA ASN A 89 25.52 -31.49 -7.08
C ASN A 89 26.12 -30.51 -6.05
N ASN A 90 27.17 -29.78 -6.45
CA ASN A 90 27.89 -28.80 -5.63
C ASN A 90 28.07 -27.50 -6.42
N PRO A 91 27.00 -26.71 -6.66
CA PRO A 91 27.11 -25.41 -7.34
C PRO A 91 27.78 -24.37 -6.43
N CYS A 92 28.63 -23.52 -7.01
CA CYS A 92 29.27 -22.34 -6.41
C CYS A 92 29.14 -21.13 -7.33
#